data_AF-A0A4Q3Z8B5-F1
#
_entry.id   AF-A0A4Q3Z8B5-F1
#
_cell.length_a   1.000
_cell.length_b   1.000
_cell.length_c   1.000
_cell.angle_alpha   90.00
_cell.angle_beta   90.00
_cell.angle_gamma   90.00
#
_symmetry.space_group_name_H-M   'P 1'
#
loop_
_entity.id
_entity.type
_entity.pdbx_description
1 polymer ?
#
loop_
_entity_poly.entity_id
_entity_poly.type
_entity_poly.pdbx_seq_one_letter_code
_entity_poly.pdbx_strand_id
1 'polypeptide(L)' 'MDQTSYSYAFMQFVPLLLITAVFAAIAWPMHRRKGLSVGWFLLCLIPGIWFLALLYIASRTDKDVLDRLAALESGAVR' A
#
# COMPACT_ATOMS: atom_id res chain seq x y z
N MET A 1 12.30 36.72 5.31
CA MET A 1 11.92 35.61 4.41
C MET A 1 10.47 35.86 4.02
N ASP A 2 10.23 36.21 2.76
CA ASP A 2 8.91 36.65 2.29
C ASP A 2 7.90 35.50 2.31
N GLN A 3 6.68 35.78 2.78
CA GLN A 3 5.56 34.83 2.87
C GLN A 3 5.22 34.16 1.52
N THR A 4 5.48 34.87 0.43
CA THR A 4 5.37 34.37 -0.95
C THR A 4 6.33 33.21 -1.21
N SER A 5 7.55 33.27 -0.68
CA SER A 5 8.61 32.27 -0.90
C SER A 5 8.25 30.89 -0.33
N TYR A 6 7.64 30.86 0.86
CA TYR A 6 7.15 29.61 1.46
C TYR A 6 5.96 29.01 0.70
N SER A 7 5.10 29.86 0.14
CA SER A 7 3.92 29.41 -0.61
C SER A 7 4.35 28.68 -1.90
N TYR A 8 5.31 29.22 -2.64
CA TYR A 8 5.87 28.57 -3.83
C TYR A 8 6.61 27.26 -3.48
N ALA A 9 7.37 27.27 -2.38
CA ALA A 9 8.07 26.08 -1.90
C ALA A 9 7.13 24.94 -1.46
N PHE A 10 5.89 25.23 -1.09
CA PHE A 10 4.88 24.20 -0.81
C PHE A 10 4.19 23.71 -2.09
N MET A 11 3.87 24.62 -3.02
CA MET A 11 3.19 24.27 -4.27
C MET A 11 3.94 23.25 -5.12
N GLN A 12 5.27 23.23 -5.07
CA GLN A 12 6.09 22.23 -5.78
C GLN A 12 5.87 20.78 -5.31
N PHE A 13 5.39 20.57 -4.07
CA PHE A 13 5.12 19.23 -3.53
C PHE A 13 3.70 18.74 -3.80
N VAL A 14 2.78 19.62 -4.24
CA VAL A 14 1.38 19.26 -4.49
C VAL A 14 1.24 18.11 -5.49
N PRO A 15 1.96 18.08 -6.64
CA PRO A 15 1.87 16.95 -7.57
C PRO A 15 2.30 15.63 -6.93
N LEU A 16 3.36 15.66 -6.12
CA LEU A 16 3.87 14.49 -5.41
C LEU A 16 2.83 13.97 -4.41
N LEU A 17 2.26 14.86 -3.60
CA LEU A 17 1.25 14.52 -2.60
C LEU A 17 -0.02 13.93 -3.25
N LEU A 18 -0.46 14.49 -4.38
CA LEU A 18 -1.62 13.96 -5.11
C LEU A 18 -1.36 12.54 -5.63
N ILE A 19 -0.20 12.32 -6.24
CA ILE A 19 0.20 11.00 -6.75
C ILE A 19 0.28 9.99 -5.60
N THR A 20 0.96 10.36 -4.50
CA THR A 20 1.06 9.51 -3.32
C THR A 20 -0.31 9.19 -2.72
N ALA A 21 -1.24 10.15 -2.68
CA ALA A 21 -2.60 9.93 -2.19
C ALA A 21 -3.40 8.95 -3.06
N VAL A 22 -3.30 9.05 -4.39
CA VAL A 22 -3.95 8.12 -5.32
C VAL A 22 -3.42 6.69 -5.10
N PHE A 23 -2.10 6.54 -5.00
CA PHE A 23 -1.51 5.22 -4.78
C PHE A 23 -1.76 4.67 -3.39
N ALA A 24 -1.81 5.52 -2.36
CA ALA A 24 -2.27 5.12 -1.03
C ALA A 24 -3.69 4.55 -1.10
N ALA A 25 -4.61 5.22 -1.80
CA ALA A 25 -6.00 4.78 -1.92
C ALA A 25 -6.13 3.42 -2.63
N ILE A 26 -5.27 3.13 -3.61
CA ILE A 26 -5.25 1.84 -4.31
C ILE A 26 -4.56 0.75 -3.48
N ALA A 27 -3.41 1.09 -2.87
CA ALA A 27 -2.61 0.16 -2.07
C ALA A 27 -3.34 -0.29 -0.80
N TRP A 28 -4.14 0.59 -0.19
CA TRP A 28 -4.84 0.33 1.07
C TRP A 28 -5.75 -0.91 1.05
N PRO A 29 -6.76 -1.03 0.16
CA PRO A 29 -7.62 -2.20 0.12
C PRO A 29 -6.85 -3.47 -0.27
N MET A 30 -5.84 -3.36 -1.15
CA MET A 30 -5.00 -4.51 -1.52
C MET A 30 -4.20 -5.03 -0.34
N HIS A 31 -3.54 -4.14 0.39
CA HIS A 31 -2.76 -4.47 1.59
C HIS A 31 -3.63 -5.17 2.65
N ARG A 32 -4.80 -4.61 2.95
CA ARG A 32 -5.71 -5.12 3.99
C ARG A 32 -6.17 -6.56 3.73
N ARG A 33 -6.39 -6.93 2.47
CA ARG A 33 -6.83 -8.29 2.08
C ARG A 33 -5.75 -9.35 2.19
N LYS A 34 -4.48 -8.95 2.09
CA LYS A 34 -3.34 -9.88 2.09
C LYS A 34 -2.82 -10.20 3.49
N GLY A 35 -3.29 -9.47 4.53
CA GLY A 35 -2.83 -9.65 5.91
C GLY A 35 -1.35 -9.29 6.12
N LEU A 36 -0.78 -8.45 5.25
CA LEU A 36 0.62 -8.03 5.33
C LEU A 36 0.83 -6.98 6.43
N SER A 37 2.07 -6.83 6.91
CA SER A 37 2.42 -5.80 7.89
C SER A 37 2.23 -4.39 7.30
N VAL A 38 1.91 -3.40 8.15
CA VAL A 38 1.71 -2.00 7.74
C VAL A 38 2.93 -1.42 7.01
N GLY A 39 4.14 -1.95 7.26
CA GLY A 39 5.36 -1.54 6.55
C GLY A 39 5.25 -1.70 5.03
N TRP A 40 4.57 -2.73 4.53
CA TRP A 40 4.36 -2.92 3.09
C TRP A 40 3.50 -1.82 2.47
N PHE A 41 2.51 -1.32 3.20
CA PHE A 41 1.73 -0.17 2.78
C PHE A 41 2.58 1.10 2.72
N LEU A 42 3.44 1.33 3.72
CA LEU A 42 4.34 2.50 3.73
C LEU A 42 5.33 2.48 2.57
N LEU A 43 5.84 1.30 2.18
CA LEU A 43 6.70 1.15 1.01
C LEU A 43 5.98 1.55 -0.30
N CYS A 44 4.65 1.37 -0.38
CA CYS A 44 3.85 1.84 -1.51
C CYS A 44 3.71 3.37 -1.57
N LEU A 45 4.05 4.10 -0.51
CA LEU A 45 3.99 5.57 -0.50
C LEU A 45 5.30 6.21 -1.00
N ILE A 46 6.38 5.44 -1.06
CA ILE A 46 7.70 5.92 -1.46
C ILE A 46 7.81 5.94 -2.99
N PRO A 47 7.99 7.12 -3.62
CA PRO A 47 8.21 7.23 -5.06
C PRO A 47 9.41 6.36 -5.50
N GLY A 48 9.30 5.73 -6.67
CA GLY A 48 10.30 4.77 -7.17
C GLY A 48 10.18 3.34 -6.61
N ILE A 49 9.89 3.16 -5.32
CA ILE A 49 9.75 1.83 -4.70
C ILE A 49 8.31 1.30 -4.82
N TRP A 50 7.34 2.21 -4.83
CA TRP A 50 5.91 1.91 -4.83
C TRP A 50 5.45 0.88 -5.85
N PHE A 51 5.97 0.93 -7.09
CA PHE A 51 5.62 -0.02 -8.15
C PHE A 51 6.04 -1.45 -7.81
N LEU A 52 7.27 -1.64 -7.33
CA LEU A 52 7.79 -2.95 -6.91
C LEU A 52 7.05 -3.47 -5.68
N ALA A 53 6.76 -2.59 -4.72
CA ALA A 53 5.98 -2.95 -3.53
C ALA A 53 4.55 -3.36 -3.90
N LEU A 54 3.88 -2.63 -4.80
CA LEU A 54 2.55 -2.98 -5.29
C LEU A 54 2.53 -4.29 -6.06
N LEU A 55 3.51 -4.53 -6.94
CA LEU A 55 3.65 -5.81 -7.64
C LEU A 55 3.84 -6.98 -6.67
N TYR A 56 4.65 -6.79 -5.64
CA TYR A 56 4.83 -7.79 -4.60
C TYR A 56 3.53 -8.05 -3.82
N ILE A 57 2.84 -6.99 -3.37
CA ILE A 57 1.56 -7.13 -2.66
C ILE A 57 0.53 -7.82 -3.57
N ALA A 58 0.48 -7.47 -4.85
CA ALA A 58 -0.43 -8.05 -5.83
C ALA A 58 -0.18 -9.55 -6.04
N SER A 59 1.09 -9.99 -6.06
CA SER A 59 1.45 -11.39 -6.30
C SER A 59 1.21 -12.32 -5.11
N ARG A 60 1.09 -11.77 -3.89
CA ARG A 60 0.75 -12.56 -2.69
C ARG A 60 -0.69 -13.05 -2.75
N THR A 61 -0.98 -14.23 -2.23
CA THR A 61 -2.36 -14.73 -2.12
C THR A 61 -3.12 -13.98 -1.02
N ASP A 62 -4.43 -13.83 -1.18
CA ASP A 62 -5.30 -13.23 -0.15
C ASP A 62 -5.33 -14.11 1.11
N LYS A 63 -5.39 -13.47 2.28
CA LYS A 63 -5.34 -14.17 3.56
C LYS A 63 -6.50 -15.17 3.72
N ASP A 64 -7.70 -14.79 3.29
CA ASP A 64 -8.89 -15.64 3.38
C ASP A 64 -8.72 -16.98 2.65
N VAL A 65 -7.96 -17.00 1.55
CA VAL A 65 -7.68 -18.22 0.79
C VAL A 65 -6.72 -19.11 1.57
N LEU A 66 -5.67 -18.53 2.16
CA LEU A 66 -4.70 -19.26 2.97
C LEU A 66 -5.36 -19.84 4.24
N ASP A 67 -6.20 -19.06 4.90
CA ASP A 67 -6.92 -19.49 6.11
C ASP A 67 -7.90 -20.64 5.78
N ARG A 68 -8.58 -20.60 4.63
CA ARG A 68 -9.43 -21.70 4.15
C ARG A 68 -8.62 -22.97 3.83
N LEU A 69 -7.48 -22.83 3.18
CA LEU A 69 -6.59 -23.96 2.89
C LEU A 69 -6.06 -24.59 4.19
N ALA A 70 -5.63 -23.79 5.16
CA ALA A 70 -5.17 -24.27 6.45
C ALA A 70 -6.28 -25.00 7.24
N ALA A 71 -7.53 -24.53 7.15
CA ALA A 71 -8.67 -25.20 7.77
C ALA A 71 -8.97 -26.58 7.14
N LEU A 72 -8.81 -26.70 5.82
CA LEU A 72 -8.95 -27.98 5.11
C LEU A 72 -7.79 -28.94 5.45
N GLU A 73 -6.55 -28.44 5.48
CA GLU A 73 -5.35 -29.24 5.78
C GLU A 73 -5.31 -29.74 7.23
N SER A 74 -5.80 -28.95 8.18
CA SER A 74 -5.88 -29.34 9.59
C SER A 74 -6.98 -30.34 9.90
N GLY A 75 -7.81 -30.72 8.92
CA GLY A 75 -8.94 -31.64 9.13
C GLY A 75 -10.05 -31.06 10.01
N ALA A 76 -10.03 -29.75 10.27
CA ALA A 76 -11.04 -29.03 11.05
C ALA A 76 -12.39 -28.90 10.33
N VAL A 77 -12.40 -29.18 9.02
CA VAL A 77 -13.61 -29.33 8.20
C VAL A 77 -13.94 -30.83 8.13
N ARG A 78 -14.63 -31.35 9.16
CA ARG A 78 -15.37 -32.61 9.11
C ARG A 78 -16.81 -32.37 9.53
#